data_AF-A0A9D8R2C4-F1
#
_entry.id   AF-A0A9D8R2C4-F1
#
_cell.length_a   1.000
_cell.length_b   1.000
_cell.length_c   1.000
_cell.angle_alpha   90.00
_cell.angle_beta   90.00
_cell.angle_gamma   90.00
#
_symmetry.space_group_name_H-M   'P 1'
#
loop_
_entity.id
_entity.type
_entity.pdbx_description
1 polymer ?
#
loop_
_entity_poly.entity_id
_entity_poly.type
_entity_poly.pdbx_seq_one_letter_code
_entity_poly.pdbx_strand_id
1 'polypeptide(L)' 'MEDKSDKMAVGRRGITLMIAGVLVMIAGFILLSGGGVKDPQVFNWSMFDFRRLVAAPITIVAGVVVIAVGIMRKEK' A
#
# COMPACT_ATOMS: atom_id res chain seq x y z
N MET A 1 33.64 14.23 -20.59
CA MET A 1 33.06 13.10 -19.85
C MET A 1 32.13 13.73 -18.84
N GLU A 2 30.83 13.69 -19.12
CA GLU A 2 29.82 14.35 -18.31
C GLU A 2 29.39 13.36 -17.23
N ASP A 3 29.83 13.58 -15.98
CA ASP A 3 29.38 12.85 -14.80
C ASP A 3 27.92 13.20 -14.54
N LYS A 4 27.02 12.55 -15.28
CA LYS A 4 25.59 12.59 -15.02
C LYS A 4 25.34 11.69 -13.81
N SER A 5 25.68 12.21 -12.63
CA SER A 5 25.21 11.64 -11.37
C SER A 5 23.69 11.58 -11.47
N ASP A 6 23.18 10.36 -11.66
CA ASP A 6 21.75 10.03 -11.75
C ASP A 6 21.04 10.52 -10.48
N LYS A 7 20.69 11.81 -10.46
CA LYS A 7 19.85 12.40 -9.43
C LYS A 7 18.45 11.88 -9.68
N MET A 8 18.11 10.80 -8.98
CA MET A 8 16.74 10.31 -8.91
C MET A 8 15.79 11.48 -8.59
N ALA A 9 14.63 11.50 -9.25
CA ALA A 9 13.62 12.54 -9.06
C ALA A 9 13.12 12.63 -7.60
N VAL A 10 13.30 11.55 -6.84
CA VAL A 10 13.01 11.44 -5.42
C VAL A 10 14.32 11.22 -4.65
N GLY A 11 14.55 12.01 -3.61
CA GLY A 11 15.72 11.87 -2.74
C GLY A 11 15.72 10.55 -1.95
N ARG A 12 16.86 10.19 -1.34
CA ARG A 12 16.98 8.95 -0.55
C ARG A 12 15.91 8.85 0.53
N ARG A 13 15.54 9.97 1.19
CA ARG A 13 14.50 9.94 2.24
C ARG A 13 13.11 9.73 1.66
N GLY A 14 12.82 10.30 0.49
CA GLY A 14 11.55 10.08 -0.21
C GLY A 14 11.39 8.61 -0.62
N ILE A 15 12.47 7.98 -1.10
CA ILE A 15 12.47 6.55 -1.45
C ILE A 15 12.21 5.68 -0.22
N THR A 16 12.81 5.98 0.94
CA THR A 16 12.51 5.26 2.18
C THR A 16 11.03 5.35 2.57
N LEU A 17 10.41 6.52 2.40
CA LEU A 17 8.96 6.70 2.65
C LEU A 17 8.11 5.93 1.64
N MET A 18 8.51 5.88 0.37
CA MET A 18 7.80 5.10 -0.65
C MET A 18 7.85 3.60 -0.34
N ILE A 19 9.02 3.07 0.06
CA ILE A 19 9.16 1.67 0.49
C ILE A 19 8.25 1.38 1.70
N ALA A 20 8.24 2.28 2.69
CA ALA A 20 7.35 2.14 3.83
C ALA A 20 5.87 2.12 3.42
N GLY A 21 5.45 2.99 2.51
CA GLY A 21 4.08 3.02 1.99
C GLY A 21 3.69 1.75 1.22
N VAL A 22 4.62 1.17 0.45
CA VAL A 22 4.42 -0.11 -0.22
C VAL A 22 4.23 -1.24 0.80
N LEU A 23 5.02 -1.28 1.87
CA LEU A 23 4.85 -2.26 2.95
C LEU A 23 3.47 -2.15 3.62
N VAL A 24 2.98 -0.93 3.83
CA VAL A 24 1.62 -0.68 4.36
C VAL A 24 0.55 -1.17 3.38
N MET A 25 0.72 -0.95 2.08
CA MET A 25 -0.21 -1.49 1.08
C MET A 25 -0.23 -3.02 1.09
N ILE A 26 0.95 -3.66 1.15
CA ILE A 26 1.07 -5.13 1.23
C ILE A 26 0.34 -5.64 2.47
N ALA A 27 0.51 -4.99 3.62
CA ALA A 27 -0.23 -5.34 4.83
C ALA A 27 -1.75 -5.25 4.61
N GLY A 28 -2.23 -4.19 3.96
CA GLY A 28 -3.65 -4.05 3.59
C GLY A 28 -4.16 -5.18 2.68
N PHE A 29 -3.37 -5.62 1.71
CA PHE A 29 -3.70 -6.79 0.89
C PHE A 29 -3.69 -8.10 1.67
N ILE A 30 -2.78 -8.25 2.64
CA ILE A 30 -2.77 -9.42 3.55
C ILE A 30 -4.05 -9.44 4.39
N LEU A 31 -4.57 -8.29 4.84
CA LEU A 31 -5.85 -8.22 5.55
C LEU A 31 -7.05 -8.67 4.68
N LEU A 32 -6.95 -8.59 3.34
CA LEU A 32 -7.96 -9.13 2.43
C LEU A 32 -7.87 -10.65 2.28
N SER A 33 -6.74 -11.25 2.61
CA SER A 33 -6.54 -12.70 2.55
C SER A 33 -7.33 -13.41 3.64
N GLY A 34 -8.09 -14.43 3.26
CA GLY A 34 -9.02 -15.16 4.16
C GLY A 34 -10.49 -15.05 3.71
N GLY A 35 -11.39 -15.80 4.34
CA GLY A 35 -12.83 -15.76 4.00
C GLY A 35 -13.20 -16.28 2.61
N GLY A 36 -12.42 -17.22 2.07
CA GLY A 36 -12.72 -17.91 0.82
C GLY A 36 -13.94 -18.83 0.96
N VAL A 37 -14.83 -18.80 -0.03
CA VAL A 37 -16.00 -19.68 -0.12
C VAL A 37 -15.56 -21.03 -0.70
N LYS A 38 -15.88 -22.12 0.01
CA LYS A 38 -15.67 -23.49 -0.49
C LYS A 38 -16.63 -23.84 -1.62
N ASP A 39 -17.82 -23.23 -1.61
CA ASP A 39 -18.86 -23.42 -2.60
C ASP A 39 -19.42 -22.04 -3.02
N PRO A 40 -19.24 -21.62 -4.28
CA PRO A 40 -19.69 -20.30 -4.75
C PRO A 40 -21.21 -20.16 -4.83
N GLN A 41 -21.97 -21.26 -4.73
CA GLN A 41 -23.44 -21.23 -4.73
C GLN A 41 -24.03 -20.93 -3.34
N VAL A 42 -23.21 -20.95 -2.28
CA VAL A 42 -23.66 -20.70 -0.90
C VAL A 42 -23.13 -19.36 -0.41
N PHE A 43 -24.04 -18.46 -0.06
CA PHE A 43 -23.69 -17.15 0.48
C PHE A 43 -22.95 -17.27 1.81
N ASN A 44 -21.78 -16.65 1.92
CA ASN A 44 -20.94 -16.73 3.10
C ASN A 44 -20.75 -15.35 3.75
N TRP A 45 -21.36 -15.17 4.92
CA TRP A 45 -21.30 -13.96 5.72
C TRP A 45 -19.88 -13.57 6.16
N SER A 46 -18.93 -14.52 6.22
CA SER A 46 -17.53 -14.23 6.57
C SER A 46 -16.81 -13.38 5.52
N MET A 47 -17.36 -13.23 4.31
CA MET A 47 -16.82 -12.29 3.33
C MET A 47 -17.07 -10.82 3.71
N PHE A 48 -18.14 -10.55 4.47
CA PHE A 48 -18.52 -9.22 4.95
C PHE A 48 -17.99 -8.93 6.35
N ASP A 49 -16.81 -9.45 6.68
CA ASP A 49 -16.12 -9.08 7.91
C ASP A 49 -15.72 -7.60 7.83
N PHE A 50 -15.90 -6.87 8.94
CA PHE A 50 -15.49 -5.46 9.06
C PHE A 50 -14.03 -5.24 8.65
N ARG A 51 -13.17 -6.23 8.89
CA ARG A 51 -11.75 -6.18 8.49
C ARG A 51 -11.58 -6.08 6.98
N ARG A 52 -12.41 -6.75 6.19
CA ARG A 52 -12.30 -6.80 4.71
C ARG A 52 -13.05 -5.65 4.05
N LEU A 53 -14.19 -5.26 4.60
CA LEU A 53 -15.01 -4.15 4.09
C LEU A 53 -14.42 -2.78 4.40
N VAL A 54 -13.81 -2.60 5.57
CA VAL A 54 -13.44 -1.28 6.10
C VAL A 54 -11.95 -1.19 6.39
N ALA A 55 -11.41 -2.07 7.24
CA ALA A 55 -10.03 -1.94 7.69
C ALA A 55 -9.01 -2.14 6.55
N ALA A 56 -9.19 -3.14 5.70
CA ALA A 56 -8.27 -3.45 4.62
C ALA A 56 -8.25 -2.35 3.54
N PRO A 57 -9.38 -1.86 3.00
CA PRO A 57 -9.38 -0.75 2.05
C PRO A 57 -8.78 0.53 2.64
N ILE A 58 -9.10 0.88 3.89
CA ILE A 58 -8.52 2.04 4.56
C ILE A 58 -6.99 1.90 4.69
N THR A 59 -6.50 0.71 5.03
CA THR A 59 -5.06 0.45 5.15
C THR A 59 -4.35 0.61 3.80
N ILE A 60 -4.95 0.12 2.72
CA ILE A 60 -4.40 0.27 1.36
C ILE A 60 -4.34 1.76 0.97
N VAL A 61 -5.42 2.52 1.23
CA VAL A 61 -5.47 3.96 0.97
C VAL A 61 -4.42 4.71 1.79
N ALA A 62 -4.24 4.35 3.06
CA ALA A 62 -3.20 4.93 3.91
C ALA A 62 -1.80 4.71 3.32
N GLY A 63 -1.53 3.51 2.79
CA GLY A 63 -0.27 3.21 2.08
C GLY A 63 -0.06 4.10 0.84
N VAL A 64 -1.11 4.31 0.05
CA VAL A 64 -1.07 5.23 -1.11
C VAL A 64 -0.77 6.67 -0.67
N VAL A 65 -1.38 7.14 0.42
CA VAL A 65 -1.10 8.48 0.97
C VAL A 65 0.36 8.60 1.41
N VAL A 66 0.93 7.58 2.06
CA VAL A 66 2.35 7.58 2.47
C VAL A 66 3.27 7.66 1.26
N ILE A 67 2.98 6.92 0.18
CA ILE A 67 3.75 7.00 -1.07
C ILE A 67 3.62 8.39 -1.69
N ALA A 68 2.41 8.93 -1.75
CA ALA A 68 2.15 10.26 -2.30
C ALA A 68 2.90 11.35 -1.52
N VAL A 69 2.93 11.26 -0.19
CA VAL A 69 3.76 12.13 0.67
C VAL A 69 5.25 11.91 0.41
N GLY A 70 5.70 10.68 0.23
CA GLY A 70 7.08 10.35 -0.11
C GLY A 70 7.56 10.97 -1.42
N ILE A 71 6.69 11.04 -2.44
CA ILE A 71 6.95 11.70 -3.72
C ILE A 71 6.91 13.23 -3.58
N MET A 72 5.88 13.77 -2.93
CA MET A 72 5.69 15.22 -2.78
C MET A 72 6.72 15.87 -1.86
N ARG A 73 7.35 15.09 -0.97
CA ARG A 73 8.38 15.59 -0.06
C ARG A 73 9.65 15.92 -0.85
N LYS A 74 9.74 17.18 -1.29
CA LYS A 74 10.96 17.77 -1.83
C LYS A 74 12.08 17.59 -0.79
N GLU A 75 13.08 16.79 -1.13
CA GLU A 75 14.36 16.78 -0.43
C GLU A 75 14.98 18.17 -0.67
N LYS A 76 15.28 18.90 0.42
CA LYS A 76 15.97 20.18 0.36
C LYS A 76 17.46 19.97 0.08
#